data_AF-A0A0S8KAZ2-F1
#
_entry.id   AF-A0A0S8KAZ2-F1
#
_cell.length_a   1.000
_cell.length_b   1.000
_cell.length_c   1.000
_cell.angle_alpha   90.00
_cell.angle_beta   90.00
_cell.angle_gamma   90.00
#
_symmetry.space_group_name_H-M   'P 1'
#
loop_
_entity.id
_entity.type
_entity.pdbx_description
1 polymer ?
#
loop_
_entity_poly.entity_id
_entity_poly.type
_entity_poly.pdbx_seq_one_letter_code
_entity_poly.pdbx_strand_id
1 'polypeptide(L)'
;MIINNLAQAGDRRLIPRLGILVAKLDDVADEFNALWGYTYAIAYALEHLALPQGALILKQALDKPFLKKPVVMRRQDPRRCVDIKSERLIYLRLCLSRALARCGNTEGCLELCEFLEEARVCYARNSHQELVAVTSQDFGFNTKKWKAWLTDNNSVLTPTPVRRKFS
;
A
#
# COMPACT_ATOMS: atom_id res chain seq x y z
N MET A 1 -15.66 -5.08 9.65
CA MET A 1 -16.61 -3.94 9.76
C MET A 1 -16.38 -3.07 11.01
N ILE A 2 -15.75 -3.54 12.10
CA ILE A 2 -15.41 -2.70 13.28
C ILE A 2 -14.10 -1.90 13.10
N ILE A 3 -13.05 -2.54 12.55
CA ILE A 3 -11.72 -1.91 12.35
C ILE A 3 -11.83 -0.63 11.52
N ASN A 4 -12.57 -0.68 10.41
CA ASN A 4 -12.72 0.47 9.50
C ASN A 4 -13.39 1.66 10.20
N ASN A 5 -14.42 1.42 11.02
CA ASN A 5 -15.12 2.48 11.74
C ASN A 5 -14.21 3.13 12.79
N LEU A 6 -13.45 2.32 13.54
CA LEU A 6 -12.49 2.81 14.52
C LEU A 6 -11.36 3.61 13.86
N ALA A 7 -10.90 3.19 12.67
CA ALA A 7 -9.88 3.92 11.92
C ALA A 7 -10.41 5.27 11.41
N GLN A 8 -11.65 5.30 10.91
CA GLN A 8 -12.31 6.55 10.52
C GLN A 8 -12.52 7.50 11.71
N ALA A 9 -12.77 6.97 12.91
CA ALA A 9 -12.84 7.74 14.14
C ALA A 9 -11.47 8.21 14.66
N GLY A 10 -10.36 7.83 14.00
CA GLY A 10 -9.01 8.20 14.42
C GLY A 10 -8.53 7.47 15.68
N ASP A 11 -9.10 6.32 16.03
CA ASP A 11 -8.77 5.61 17.27
C ASP A 11 -7.38 4.96 17.20
N ARG A 12 -6.41 5.65 17.82
CA ARG A 12 -5.00 5.21 17.85
C ARG A 12 -4.78 3.92 18.63
N ARG A 13 -5.73 3.50 19.49
CA ARG A 13 -5.65 2.22 20.23
C ARG A 13 -5.72 1.02 19.29
N LEU A 14 -6.09 1.23 18.02
CA LEU A 14 -6.02 0.21 16.98
C LEU A 14 -4.58 -0.23 16.66
N ILE A 15 -3.58 0.66 16.73
CA ILE A 15 -2.21 0.36 16.28
C ILE A 15 -1.67 -0.97 16.85
N PRO A 16 -1.64 -1.20 18.19
CA PRO A 16 -1.14 -2.46 18.73
C PRO A 16 -2.00 -3.67 18.29
N ARG A 17 -3.31 -3.50 18.09
CA ARG A 17 -4.20 -4.58 17.63
C ARG A 17 -3.93 -4.95 16.17
N LEU A 18 -3.66 -3.97 15.32
CA LEU A 18 -3.29 -4.19 13.92
C LEU A 18 -1.94 -4.93 13.83
N GLY A 19 -0.99 -4.64 14.73
CA GLY A 19 0.25 -5.40 14.83
C GLY A 19 0.03 -6.89 15.10
N ILE A 20 -0.88 -7.23 16.02
CA ILE A 20 -1.27 -8.63 16.29
C ILE A 20 -1.89 -9.28 15.04
N LEU A 21 -2.74 -8.55 14.30
CA LEU A 21 -3.36 -9.08 13.08
C LEU A 21 -2.32 -9.35 11.99
N VAL A 22 -1.32 -8.48 11.80
CA VAL A 22 -0.23 -8.72 10.83
C VAL A 22 0.55 -9.99 11.17
N ALA A 23 0.83 -10.24 12.45
CA ALA A 23 1.52 -11.45 12.87
C ALA A 23 0.74 -12.72 12.52
N LYS A 24 -0.61 -12.66 12.57
CA LYS A 24 -1.50 -13.78 12.26
C LYS A 24 -1.84 -13.97 10.78
N LEU A 25 -1.34 -13.12 9.89
CA LEU A 25 -1.64 -13.26 8.46
C LEU A 25 -1.10 -14.58 7.89
N ASP A 26 -0.03 -15.13 8.46
CA ASP A 26 0.52 -16.43 8.03
C ASP A 26 -0.43 -17.57 8.35
N ASP A 27 -1.14 -17.51 9.49
CA ASP A 27 -2.10 -18.52 9.92
C ASP A 27 -3.28 -18.67 8.94
N VAL A 28 -3.56 -17.61 8.17
CA VAL A 28 -4.67 -17.55 7.20
C VAL A 28 -4.20 -17.45 5.75
N ALA A 29 -2.91 -17.69 5.47
CA ALA A 29 -2.33 -17.51 4.13
C ALA A 29 -3.01 -18.38 3.06
N ASP A 30 -3.48 -19.56 3.44
CA ASP A 30 -4.20 -20.49 2.55
C ASP A 30 -5.70 -20.19 2.47
N GLU A 31 -6.25 -19.48 3.45
CA GLU A 31 -7.65 -19.05 3.50
C GLU A 31 -7.85 -17.71 2.79
N PHE A 32 -7.90 -17.75 1.46
CA PHE A 32 -7.83 -16.54 0.64
C PHE A 32 -8.84 -15.43 1.00
N ASN A 33 -10.07 -15.77 1.37
CA ASN A 33 -11.08 -14.78 1.78
C ASN A 33 -10.71 -14.10 3.11
N ALA A 34 -10.20 -14.87 4.08
CA ALA A 34 -9.73 -14.34 5.35
C ALA A 34 -8.48 -13.47 5.14
N LEU A 35 -7.50 -13.98 4.40
CA LEU A 35 -6.28 -13.24 4.03
C LEU A 35 -6.62 -11.90 3.38
N TRP A 36 -7.53 -11.91 2.41
CA TRP A 36 -7.99 -10.71 1.72
C TRP A 36 -8.63 -9.73 2.69
N GLY A 37 -9.60 -10.18 3.48
CA GLY A 37 -10.35 -9.34 4.41
C GLY A 37 -9.45 -8.67 5.45
N TYR A 38 -8.56 -9.44 6.08
CA TYR A 38 -7.65 -8.92 7.10
C TYR A 38 -6.60 -7.98 6.51
N THR A 39 -5.94 -8.37 5.42
CA THR A 39 -4.90 -7.53 4.80
C THR A 39 -5.48 -6.20 4.32
N TYR A 40 -6.66 -6.23 3.69
CA TYR A 40 -7.33 -5.01 3.25
C TYR A 40 -7.75 -4.13 4.43
N ALA A 41 -8.29 -4.71 5.51
CA ALA A 41 -8.66 -3.95 6.71
C ALA A 41 -7.45 -3.29 7.39
N ILE A 42 -6.29 -3.96 7.41
CA ILE A 42 -5.04 -3.41 7.95
C ILE A 42 -4.58 -2.22 7.10
N ALA A 43 -4.50 -2.41 5.77
CA ALA A 43 -4.14 -1.34 4.85
C ALA A 43 -5.07 -0.14 5.01
N TYR A 44 -6.38 -0.37 4.93
CA TYR A 44 -7.40 0.66 5.08
C TYR A 44 -7.26 1.44 6.40
N ALA A 45 -7.10 0.74 7.52
CA ALA A 45 -7.01 1.39 8.82
C ALA A 45 -5.76 2.27 8.95
N LEU A 46 -4.60 1.75 8.53
CA LEU A 46 -3.34 2.48 8.61
C LEU A 46 -3.25 3.61 7.59
N GLU A 47 -3.97 3.51 6.47
CA GLU A 47 -4.12 4.58 5.49
C GLU A 47 -4.91 5.78 6.04
N HIS A 48 -5.94 5.52 6.85
CA HIS A 48 -6.77 6.57 7.47
C HIS A 48 -6.11 7.17 8.71
N LEU A 49 -5.44 6.35 9.52
CA LEU A 49 -4.70 6.84 10.68
C LEU A 49 -3.45 7.60 10.25
N ALA A 50 -2.71 7.08 9.26
CA ALA A 50 -1.46 7.62 8.73
C ALA A 50 -0.53 8.11 9.84
N LEU A 51 -0.17 7.21 10.75
CA LEU A 51 0.71 7.50 11.87
C LEU A 51 2.07 6.85 11.64
N PRO A 52 3.20 7.51 11.97
CA PRO A 52 4.54 6.93 11.85
C PRO A 52 4.68 5.56 12.54
N GLN A 53 4.00 5.38 13.69
CA GLN A 53 3.99 4.12 14.44
C GLN A 53 3.41 2.95 13.63
N GLY A 54 2.53 3.22 12.66
CA GLY A 54 1.98 2.21 11.75
C GLY A 54 2.96 1.72 10.69
N ALA A 55 4.06 2.45 10.42
CA ALA A 55 5.01 2.10 9.36
C ALA A 55 5.66 0.74 9.61
N LEU A 56 6.05 0.43 10.85
CA LEU A 56 6.65 -0.86 11.20
C LEU A 56 5.68 -2.02 10.91
N ILE A 57 4.40 -1.86 11.26
CA ILE A 57 3.35 -2.87 11.03
C ILE A 57 3.16 -3.12 9.53
N LEU A 58 3.14 -2.05 8.72
CA LEU A 58 2.99 -2.15 7.28
C LEU A 58 4.20 -2.79 6.60
N LYS A 59 5.42 -2.47 7.06
CA LYS A 59 6.65 -3.13 6.59
C LYS A 59 6.61 -4.63 6.87
N GLN A 60 6.21 -5.03 8.08
CA GLN A 60 6.03 -6.45 8.43
C GLN A 60 4.99 -7.15 7.55
N ALA A 61 3.90 -6.45 7.21
CA ALA A 61 2.90 -7.00 6.28
C ALA A 61 3.47 -7.12 4.86
N LEU A 62 4.14 -6.09 4.34
CA LEU A 62 4.74 -6.09 2.99
C LEU A 62 5.87 -7.10 2.83
N ASP A 63 6.50 -7.53 3.92
CA ASP A 63 7.55 -8.55 3.91
C ASP A 63 7.02 -9.97 3.71
N LYS A 64 5.71 -10.19 3.90
CA LYS A 64 5.11 -11.52 3.80
C LYS A 64 5.29 -12.13 2.39
N PRO A 65 5.76 -13.39 2.27
CA PRO A 65 6.07 -14.00 0.97
C PRO A 65 4.91 -14.02 -0.02
N PHE A 66 3.69 -14.24 0.46
CA PHE A 66 2.50 -14.29 -0.40
C PHE A 66 2.18 -12.95 -1.09
N LEU A 67 2.71 -11.82 -0.60
CA LEU A 67 2.56 -10.50 -1.22
C LEU A 67 3.68 -10.16 -2.22
N LYS A 68 4.76 -10.93 -2.29
CA LYS A 68 5.88 -10.71 -3.22
C LYS A 68 5.59 -11.18 -4.66
N LYS A 69 4.33 -11.09 -5.10
CA LYS A 69 3.92 -11.44 -6.48
C LYS A 69 4.46 -10.41 -7.48
N PRO A 70 5.10 -10.82 -8.59
CA PRO A 70 5.61 -9.87 -9.56
C PRO A 70 4.46 -9.09 -10.22
N VAL A 71 4.67 -7.79 -10.46
CA VAL A 71 3.79 -6.99 -11.31
C VAL A 71 3.92 -7.42 -12.76
N VAL A 72 2.88 -7.20 -13.56
CA VAL A 72 2.91 -7.40 -15.01
C VAL A 72 3.26 -6.07 -15.64
N MET A 73 4.43 -5.99 -16.27
CA MET A 73 4.89 -4.75 -16.89
C MET A 73 4.10 -4.48 -18.18
N ARG A 74 3.83 -3.23 -18.54
CA ARG A 74 3.12 -2.84 -19.79
C ARG A 74 3.68 -3.47 -21.07
N ARG A 75 4.98 -3.74 -21.09
CA ARG A 75 5.69 -4.37 -22.21
C ARG A 75 5.51 -5.90 -22.29
N GLN A 76 4.90 -6.53 -21.29
CA GLN A 76 4.67 -7.97 -21.24
C GLN A 76 3.26 -8.31 -21.73
N ASP A 77 3.01 -9.58 -22.07
CA ASP A 77 1.67 -10.03 -22.49
C ASP A 77 0.62 -9.79 -21.37
N PRO A 78 -0.42 -8.97 -21.62
CA PRO A 78 -1.48 -8.71 -20.65
C PRO A 78 -2.27 -9.96 -20.24
N ARG A 79 -2.24 -11.04 -21.04
CA ARG A 79 -2.86 -12.33 -20.66
C ARG A 79 -2.20 -12.98 -19.44
N ARG A 80 -1.06 -12.47 -18.97
CA ARG A 80 -0.47 -12.84 -17.68
C ARG A 80 -1.29 -12.35 -16.48
N CYS A 81 -2.27 -11.47 -16.69
CA CYS A 81 -3.20 -10.96 -15.69
C CYS A 81 -4.42 -11.89 -15.44
N VAL A 82 -4.42 -13.15 -15.89
CA VAL A 82 -5.60 -14.02 -15.80
C VAL A 82 -5.80 -14.66 -14.41
N ASP A 83 -4.75 -14.79 -13.60
CA ASP A 83 -4.86 -15.39 -12.26
C ASP A 83 -5.41 -14.38 -11.22
N ILE A 84 -6.72 -14.48 -10.98
CA ILE A 84 -7.49 -13.67 -10.04
C ILE A 84 -6.84 -13.63 -8.64
N LYS A 85 -6.28 -14.74 -8.14
CA LYS A 85 -5.68 -14.78 -6.80
C LYS A 85 -4.42 -13.92 -6.77
N SER A 86 -3.53 -14.07 -7.75
CA SER A 86 -2.33 -13.25 -7.87
C SER A 86 -2.66 -11.77 -8.09
N GLU A 87 -3.66 -11.44 -8.92
CA GLU A 87 -4.08 -10.05 -9.12
C GLU A 87 -4.49 -9.38 -7.81
N ARG A 88 -5.31 -10.08 -7.03
CA ARG A 88 -5.78 -9.60 -5.73
C ARG A 88 -4.64 -9.45 -4.72
N LEU A 89 -3.67 -10.36 -4.70
CA LEU A 89 -2.47 -10.20 -3.86
C LEU A 89 -1.62 -9.00 -4.26
N ILE A 90 -1.48 -8.73 -5.57
CA ILE A 90 -0.80 -7.54 -6.10
C ILE A 90 -1.55 -6.26 -5.67
N TYR A 91 -2.88 -6.27 -5.74
CA TYR A 91 -3.70 -5.18 -5.25
C TYR A 91 -3.54 -4.94 -3.74
N LEU A 92 -3.50 -6.00 -2.93
CA LEU A 92 -3.26 -5.86 -1.49
C LEU A 92 -1.88 -5.25 -1.21
N ARG A 93 -0.84 -5.64 -1.98
CA ARG A 93 0.48 -5.02 -1.89
C ARG A 93 0.40 -3.53 -2.23
N LEU A 94 -0.32 -3.16 -3.29
CA LEU A 94 -0.56 -1.75 -3.63
C LEU A 94 -1.22 -1.01 -2.46
N CYS A 95 -2.30 -1.53 -1.88
CA CYS A 95 -2.98 -0.92 -0.73
C CYS A 95 -2.05 -0.71 0.47
N LEU A 96 -1.25 -1.71 0.84
CA LEU A 96 -0.29 -1.60 1.94
C LEU A 96 0.82 -0.58 1.64
N SER A 97 1.30 -0.52 0.40
CA SER A 97 2.33 0.44 -0.04
C SER A 97 1.83 1.88 0.07
N ARG A 98 0.57 2.13 -0.32
CA ARG A 98 -0.09 3.43 -0.17
C ARG A 98 -0.21 3.83 1.30
N ALA A 99 -0.67 2.90 2.14
CA ALA A 99 -0.76 3.14 3.59
C ALA A 99 0.63 3.49 4.17
N LEU A 100 1.70 2.80 3.72
CA LEU A 100 3.06 3.03 4.22
C LEU A 100 3.59 4.40 3.79
N ALA A 101 3.37 4.76 2.53
CA ALA A 101 3.68 6.09 1.99
C ALA A 101 2.96 7.18 2.78
N ARG A 102 1.67 7.01 3.06
CA ARG A 102 0.88 7.94 3.87
C ARG A 102 1.30 8.01 5.32
N CYS A 103 1.87 6.96 5.90
CA CYS A 103 2.52 7.05 7.22
C CYS A 103 3.82 7.88 7.21
N GLY A 104 4.19 8.49 6.07
CA GLY A 104 5.39 9.30 5.91
C GLY A 104 6.65 8.45 5.67
N ASN A 105 6.50 7.20 5.20
CA ASN A 105 7.64 6.31 5.00
C ASN A 105 7.98 6.16 3.52
N THR A 106 9.23 6.46 3.18
CA THR A 106 9.76 6.45 1.81
C THR A 106 9.76 5.06 1.16
N GLU A 107 9.90 3.98 1.93
CA GLU A 107 9.82 2.62 1.39
C GLU A 107 8.44 2.35 0.77
N GLY A 108 7.37 2.92 1.34
CA GLY A 108 6.04 2.84 0.74
C GLY A 108 6.00 3.54 -0.62
N CYS A 109 6.65 4.69 -0.76
CA CYS A 109 6.74 5.39 -2.04
C CYS A 109 7.59 4.62 -3.06
N LEU A 110 8.67 3.96 -2.63
CA LEU A 110 9.51 3.12 -3.47
C LEU A 110 8.74 1.88 -3.97
N GLU A 111 7.94 1.25 -3.12
CA GLU A 111 7.05 0.16 -3.51
C GLU A 111 6.00 0.63 -4.52
N LEU A 112 5.42 1.83 -4.34
CA LEU A 112 4.53 2.44 -5.33
C LEU A 112 5.22 2.62 -6.69
N CYS A 113 6.50 3.00 -6.72
CA CYS A 113 7.24 3.14 -7.98
C CYS A 113 7.25 1.86 -8.83
N GLU A 114 7.17 0.66 -8.22
CA GLU A 114 7.08 -0.62 -8.95
C GLU A 114 5.78 -0.76 -9.76
N PHE A 115 4.73 -0.05 -9.38
CA PHE A 115 3.42 -0.09 -10.06
C PHE A 115 3.30 0.94 -11.19
N LEU A 116 4.22 1.89 -11.36
CA LEU A 116 4.10 2.92 -12.40
C LEU A 116 4.10 2.32 -13.82
N GLU A 117 4.78 1.19 -14.02
CA GLU A 117 4.84 0.46 -15.30
C GLU A 117 3.89 -0.74 -15.34
N GLU A 118 2.91 -0.84 -14.44
CA GLU A 118 1.91 -1.91 -14.48
C GLU A 118 1.06 -1.85 -15.76
N ALA A 119 0.81 -3.02 -16.36
CA ALA A 119 -0.06 -3.23 -17.51
C ALA A 119 -1.53 -2.86 -17.22
N ARG A 120 -2.02 -3.15 -16.02
CA ARG A 120 -3.31 -2.73 -15.47
C ARG A 120 -3.23 -1.26 -15.13
N VAL A 121 -3.73 -0.46 -16.06
CA VAL A 121 -3.72 1.01 -16.00
C VAL A 121 -4.26 1.56 -14.68
N CYS A 122 -5.24 0.89 -14.05
CA CYS A 122 -5.77 1.31 -12.75
C CYS A 122 -4.72 1.29 -11.63
N TYR A 123 -3.82 0.30 -11.59
CA TYR A 123 -2.76 0.22 -10.58
C TYR A 123 -1.70 1.29 -10.81
N ALA A 124 -1.27 1.48 -12.06
CA ALA A 124 -0.33 2.52 -12.43
C ALA A 124 -0.86 3.92 -12.09
N ARG A 125 -2.11 4.22 -12.46
CA ARG A 125 -2.75 5.52 -12.16
C ARG A 125 -2.91 5.74 -10.66
N ASN A 126 -3.36 4.73 -9.93
CA ASN A 126 -3.54 4.84 -8.49
C ASN A 126 -2.20 5.10 -7.78
N SER A 127 -1.15 4.40 -8.21
CA SER A 127 0.20 4.60 -7.69
C SER A 127 0.74 6.00 -7.98
N HIS A 128 0.59 6.49 -9.21
CA HIS A 128 0.97 7.86 -9.59
C HIS A 128 0.22 8.90 -8.75
N GLN A 129 -1.10 8.78 -8.65
CA GLN A 129 -1.92 9.70 -7.85
C GLN A 129 -1.51 9.70 -6.38
N GLU A 130 -1.19 8.54 -5.82
CA GLU A 130 -0.75 8.45 -4.44
C GLU A 130 0.63 9.11 -4.24
N LEU A 131 1.60 8.83 -5.13
CA LEU A 131 2.92 9.48 -5.10
C LEU A 131 2.80 11.00 -5.14
N VAL A 132 1.98 11.55 -6.05
CA VAL A 132 1.71 12.99 -6.11
C VAL A 132 1.08 13.48 -4.80
N ALA A 133 0.10 12.75 -4.25
CA ALA A 133 -0.59 13.16 -3.05
C ALA A 133 0.31 13.21 -1.81
N VAL A 134 1.26 12.28 -1.65
CA VAL A 134 2.14 12.22 -0.46
C VAL A 134 3.41 13.05 -0.61
N THR A 135 3.86 13.33 -1.83
CA THR A 135 5.12 14.07 -2.08
C THR A 135 4.91 15.49 -2.58
N SER A 136 3.72 15.83 -3.09
CA SER A 136 3.43 17.06 -3.83
C SER A 136 4.33 17.28 -5.07
N GLN A 137 5.01 16.24 -5.56
CA GLN A 137 5.78 16.26 -6.81
C GLN A 137 5.01 15.53 -7.92
N ASP A 138 5.31 15.82 -9.19
CA ASP A 138 4.79 15.04 -10.31
C ASP A 138 5.88 14.78 -11.36
N PHE A 139 6.33 13.53 -11.44
CA PHE A 139 7.25 13.05 -12.46
C PHE A 139 6.56 12.13 -13.49
N GLY A 140 5.23 12.16 -13.54
CA GLY A 140 4.41 11.26 -14.33
C GLY A 140 4.68 9.79 -13.97
N PHE A 141 4.76 8.95 -15.01
CA PHE A 141 5.09 7.52 -14.86
C PHE A 141 6.60 7.22 -14.91
N ASN A 142 7.47 8.21 -14.70
CA ASN A 142 8.91 8.02 -14.79
C ASN A 142 9.49 7.43 -13.49
N THR A 143 9.52 6.10 -13.40
CA THR A 143 10.03 5.36 -12.24
C THR A 143 11.44 5.78 -11.83
N LYS A 144 12.34 6.05 -12.79
CA LYS A 144 13.72 6.44 -12.50
C LYS A 144 13.80 7.80 -11.80
N LYS A 145 13.05 8.80 -12.29
CA LYS A 145 12.99 10.13 -11.67
C LYS A 145 12.38 10.08 -10.27
N TRP A 146 11.30 9.32 -10.09
CA TRP A 146 10.69 9.10 -8.78
C TRP A 146 11.68 8.51 -7.78
N LYS A 147 12.34 7.39 -8.14
CA LYS A 147 13.31 6.72 -7.26
C LYS A 147 14.48 7.63 -6.89
N ALA A 148 15.05 8.35 -7.86
CA ALA A 148 16.14 9.29 -7.60
C ALA A 148 15.73 10.38 -6.60
N TRP A 149 14.59 11.05 -6.83
CA TRP A 149 14.10 12.09 -5.95
C TRP A 149 13.80 11.57 -4.52
N LEU A 150 13.20 10.38 -4.40
CA LEU A 150 12.88 9.75 -3.11
C LEU A 150 14.15 9.40 -2.32
N THR A 151 15.22 8.95 -2.99
CA THR A 151 16.51 8.70 -2.36
C THR A 151 17.11 10.00 -1.81
N ASP A 152 17.05 11.09 -2.58
CA ASP A 152 17.62 12.39 -2.19
C ASP A 152 16.80 13.10 -1.08
N ASN A 153 15.51 12.77 -0.93
CA ASN A 153 14.56 13.48 -0.05
C ASN A 153 13.91 12.59 1.03
N ASN A 154 14.54 11.47 1.39
CA ASN A 154 13.99 10.43 2.27
C ASN A 154 13.46 10.95 3.63
N SER A 155 14.02 12.04 4.17
CA SER A 155 13.61 12.62 5.47
C SER A 155 12.48 13.65 5.39
N VAL A 156 11.99 13.98 4.18
CA VAL A 156 11.04 15.09 3.97
C VAL A 156 9.58 14.64 4.06
N LEU A 157 9.31 13.34 4.00
CA LEU A 157 7.94 12.83 3.96
C LEU A 157 7.24 12.98 5.32
N THR A 158 6.12 13.70 5.31
CA THR A 158 5.25 13.86 6.49
C THR A 158 4.01 12.97 6.37
N PRO A 159 3.50 12.43 7.48
CA PRO A 159 2.30 11.61 7.43
C PRO A 159 1.08 12.36 6.88
N THR A 160 0.38 11.72 5.93
CA THR A 160 -0.69 12.31 5.12
C THR A 160 -1.94 11.41 5.14
N PRO A 161 -2.79 11.51 6.18
CA PRO A 161 -3.99 10.69 6.30
C PRO A 161 -4.96 10.91 5.13
N VAL A 162 -5.67 9.84 4.74
CA VAL A 162 -6.78 9.95 3.80
C VAL A 162 -7.85 10.84 4.42
N ARG A 163 -8.08 12.00 3.81
CA ARG A 163 -9.23 12.85 4.11
C ARG A 163 -10.38 12.44 3.21
N ARG A 164 -11.61 12.35 3.76
CA ARG A 164 -12.80 12.25 2.92
C ARG A 164 -12.83 13.46 2.00
N LYS A 165 -12.88 13.23 0.68
CA LYS A 165 -13.41 14.24 -0.23
C LYS A 165 -14.91 14.25 0.03
N PHE A 166 -15.39 15.18 0.86
CA PHE A 166 -16.80 15.52 0.84
C PHE A 166 -17.03 16.18 -0.53
N SER A 167 -17.56 15.40 -1.47
CA SER A 167 -18.17 15.91 -2.71
C SER A 167 -19.63 16.22 -2.44
#